data_AF-A0A7S4Q207-F1
#
_entry.id   AF-A0A7S4Q207-F1
#
_cell.length_a   1.000
_cell.length_b   1.000
_cell.length_c   1.000
_cell.angle_alpha   90.00
_cell.angle_beta   90.00
_cell.angle_gamma   90.00
#
_symmetry.space_group_name_H-M   'P 1'
#
loop_
_entity.id
_entity.type
_entity.pdbx_description
1 polymer ?
#
loop_
_entity_poly.entity_id
_entity_poly.type
_entity_poly.pdbx_seq_one_letter_code
_entity_poly.pdbx_strand_id
1 'polypeptide(L)'
;ELPEDPTPLLQGGDFQSLASTSAELLLLRWANVQIGSVHQQKMENFSSDLQDGHVIGLLLAAVAPETIPQPLSSDFDTRLHEIVVAAERCTGYQLLTASAILEGQDDMLACFFAQLFLQRPNLAAKPESLLAMHVRLLEKACRDGLTALKGPAGSGELMRLCMWLEANWNELMLAAQIVQEANKAMETTYDRMRSFLGHTLTCRTQGKPRMMLDLKQDREFAVYTSLSSGRLSTVFARSIDCNVVGRLEEVLCKHFRLIREVYQYYMAASGGPPGITLEGLLMMYQDCKLRSKDLVPHHVEAFFYDQIPPSSQERFLTPQGFVEVLLQLAECRFRNDTAARDEQLLRVIEMHLLPNACKGTDNIFQSISYEQKVRRVLEDNVRELQSIFRLYSMMDLSSSEALHKVNTMNIQEFTLLLRHCEMFDEMLTEDVTEEIFEGIQDSATNQCVGESEGFDDDEELAFSEFLDGLVAIAIYKFPDPFVPFHHRMAAFITQLFGALKKYWSRKRISPEVDTMLNLLQKRLRGSVGLPSMAVPV
;
A
#
# COMPACT_ATOMS: atom_id res chain seq x y z
N GLU A 1 -16.14 -14.17 -42.82
CA GLU A 1 -16.61 -13.73 -41.49
C GLU A 1 -16.24 -12.26 -41.33
N LEU A 2 -16.99 -11.49 -40.55
CA LEU A 2 -16.60 -10.11 -40.24
C LEU A 2 -15.30 -10.15 -39.41
N PRO A 3 -14.40 -9.16 -39.57
CA PRO A 3 -13.19 -9.10 -38.77
C PRO A 3 -13.52 -8.93 -37.29
N GLU A 4 -12.54 -9.23 -36.45
CA GLU A 4 -12.66 -9.01 -35.02
C GLU A 4 -12.60 -7.51 -34.71
N ASP A 5 -13.47 -7.08 -33.81
CA ASP A 5 -13.64 -5.71 -33.39
C ASP A 5 -13.08 -5.55 -31.97
N PRO A 6 -11.89 -4.93 -31.79
CA PRO A 6 -11.29 -4.70 -30.47
C PRO A 6 -12.01 -3.61 -29.67
N THR A 7 -12.93 -2.86 -30.28
CA THR A 7 -13.61 -1.71 -29.65
C THR A 7 -14.24 -2.03 -28.29
N PRO A 8 -14.90 -3.19 -28.06
CA PRO A 8 -15.46 -3.54 -26.76
C PRO A 8 -14.42 -3.65 -25.62
N LEU A 9 -13.14 -3.82 -25.94
CA LEU A 9 -12.05 -3.91 -24.96
C LEU A 9 -11.51 -2.53 -24.52
N LEU A 10 -11.97 -1.45 -25.15
CA LEU A 10 -11.56 -0.08 -24.84
C LEU A 10 -12.34 0.46 -23.61
N GLN A 11 -11.67 1.28 -22.81
CA GLN A 11 -12.29 2.12 -21.77
C GLN A 11 -12.14 3.60 -22.14
N GLY A 12 -12.55 3.94 -23.36
CA GLY A 12 -12.22 5.22 -23.99
C GLY A 12 -10.81 5.22 -24.61
N GLY A 13 -10.50 6.27 -25.39
CA GLY A 13 -9.24 6.36 -26.13
C GLY A 13 -9.26 5.64 -27.48
N ASP A 14 -8.07 5.47 -28.06
CA ASP A 14 -7.85 4.84 -29.36
C ASP A 14 -7.29 3.42 -29.23
N PHE A 15 -7.08 2.73 -30.35
CA PHE A 15 -6.51 1.38 -30.35
C PHE A 15 -5.08 1.30 -29.79
N GLN A 16 -4.34 2.42 -29.70
CA GLN A 16 -3.00 2.43 -29.10
C GLN A 16 -3.06 2.18 -27.59
N SER A 17 -4.14 2.59 -26.93
CA SER A 17 -4.35 2.34 -25.50
C SER A 17 -4.41 0.85 -25.14
N LEU A 18 -4.82 -0.02 -26.08
CA LEU A 18 -4.81 -1.47 -25.86
C LEU A 18 -3.37 -2.01 -25.74
N ALA A 19 -2.42 -1.40 -26.46
CA ALA A 19 -1.02 -1.79 -26.43
C ALA A 19 -0.34 -1.46 -25.09
N SER A 20 -0.89 -0.59 -24.25
CA SER A 20 -0.39 -0.34 -22.89
C SER A 20 -1.18 -1.09 -21.80
N THR A 21 -2.31 -1.72 -22.14
CA THR A 21 -3.18 -2.42 -21.17
C THR A 21 -2.63 -3.83 -20.84
N SER A 22 -2.53 -4.19 -19.55
CA SER A 22 -2.05 -5.52 -19.14
C SER A 22 -2.92 -6.67 -19.68
N ALA A 23 -2.34 -7.88 -19.77
CA ALA A 23 -3.07 -9.05 -20.26
C ALA A 23 -4.23 -9.39 -19.33
N GLU A 24 -3.98 -9.35 -18.02
CA GLU A 24 -4.94 -9.57 -16.95
C GLU A 24 -6.16 -8.65 -17.09
N LEU A 25 -5.92 -7.35 -17.29
CA LEU A 25 -6.96 -6.35 -17.45
C LEU A 25 -7.75 -6.54 -18.76
N LEU A 26 -7.07 -6.87 -19.86
CA LEU A 26 -7.72 -7.19 -21.13
C LEU A 26 -8.64 -8.41 -21.00
N LEU A 27 -8.23 -9.45 -20.26
CA LEU A 27 -9.04 -10.63 -19.99
C LEU A 27 -10.26 -10.31 -19.13
N LEU A 28 -10.11 -9.50 -18.09
CA LEU A 28 -11.23 -9.05 -17.27
C LEU A 28 -12.23 -8.22 -18.08
N ARG A 29 -11.74 -7.31 -18.94
CA ARG A 29 -12.60 -6.54 -19.85
C ARG A 29 -13.32 -7.46 -20.82
N TRP A 30 -12.61 -8.39 -21.43
CA TRP A 30 -13.18 -9.37 -22.35
C TRP A 30 -14.27 -10.22 -21.69
N ALA A 31 -13.97 -10.83 -20.53
CA ALA A 31 -14.94 -11.66 -19.81
C ALA A 31 -16.22 -10.88 -19.49
N ASN A 32 -16.09 -9.65 -18.99
CA ASN A 32 -17.20 -8.76 -18.71
C ASN A 32 -18.01 -8.36 -19.95
N VAL A 33 -17.37 -8.23 -21.13
CA VAL A 33 -18.07 -8.02 -22.41
C VAL A 33 -18.95 -9.22 -22.76
N GLN A 34 -18.46 -10.44 -22.51
CA GLN A 34 -19.20 -11.66 -22.82
C GLN A 34 -20.39 -11.90 -21.87
N ILE A 35 -20.21 -11.67 -20.57
CA ILE A 35 -21.24 -11.99 -19.57
C ILE A 35 -22.13 -10.79 -19.18
N GLY A 36 -21.78 -9.56 -19.56
CA GLY A 36 -22.42 -8.35 -19.03
C GLY A 36 -23.91 -8.18 -19.37
N SER A 37 -24.45 -8.95 -20.32
CA SER A 37 -25.89 -8.97 -20.61
C SER A 37 -26.71 -9.82 -19.63
N VAL A 38 -26.07 -10.79 -18.97
CA VAL A 38 -26.70 -11.79 -18.10
C VAL A 38 -26.21 -11.71 -16.66
N HIS A 39 -25.03 -11.15 -16.41
CA HIS A 39 -24.44 -10.98 -15.10
C HIS A 39 -24.34 -9.51 -14.72
N GLN A 40 -24.99 -9.12 -13.62
CA GLN A 40 -25.06 -7.72 -13.18
C GLN A 40 -23.77 -7.26 -12.49
N GLN A 41 -23.09 -8.14 -11.77
CA GLN A 41 -21.82 -7.83 -11.12
C GLN A 41 -20.71 -7.93 -12.15
N LYS A 42 -19.73 -7.02 -12.08
CA LYS A 42 -18.55 -7.11 -12.94
C LYS A 42 -17.54 -8.01 -12.27
N MET A 43 -16.90 -8.86 -13.06
CA MET A 43 -15.72 -9.61 -12.64
C MET A 43 -14.56 -8.62 -12.43
N GLU A 44 -13.99 -8.62 -11.24
CA GLU A 44 -12.88 -7.78 -10.82
C GLU A 44 -11.59 -8.58 -10.58
N ASN A 45 -11.66 -9.88 -10.29
CA ASN A 45 -10.48 -10.72 -10.05
C ASN A 45 -10.62 -12.14 -10.63
N PHE A 46 -9.50 -12.87 -10.68
CA PHE A 46 -9.45 -14.27 -11.09
C PHE A 46 -9.52 -15.25 -9.91
N SER A 47 -9.96 -14.82 -8.72
CA SER A 47 -10.02 -15.67 -7.52
C SER A 47 -11.44 -15.76 -6.98
N SER A 48 -11.81 -14.93 -6.00
CA SER A 48 -13.11 -14.99 -5.31
C SER A 48 -14.29 -14.89 -6.27
N ASP A 49 -14.17 -14.14 -7.36
CA ASP A 49 -15.26 -13.96 -8.33
C ASP A 49 -15.51 -15.22 -9.19
N LEU A 50 -14.56 -16.16 -9.18
CA LEU A 50 -14.61 -17.38 -9.97
C LEU A 50 -14.79 -18.65 -9.13
N GLN A 51 -14.64 -18.57 -7.81
CA GLN A 51 -14.59 -19.73 -6.91
C GLN A 51 -15.86 -20.60 -6.90
N ASP A 52 -17.03 -20.03 -7.23
CA ASP A 52 -18.29 -20.76 -7.28
C ASP A 52 -18.57 -21.45 -8.64
N GLY A 53 -17.69 -21.22 -9.61
CA GLY A 53 -17.78 -21.68 -11.00
C GLY A 53 -18.87 -21.00 -11.84
N HIS A 54 -19.71 -20.14 -11.26
CA HIS A 54 -20.86 -19.58 -11.95
C HIS A 54 -20.45 -18.66 -13.10
N VAL A 55 -19.51 -17.74 -12.83
CA VAL A 55 -18.99 -16.81 -13.84
C VAL A 55 -18.28 -17.56 -14.97
N ILE A 56 -17.50 -18.60 -14.64
CA ILE A 56 -16.84 -19.46 -15.64
C ILE A 56 -17.88 -20.14 -16.54
N GLY A 57 -18.95 -20.67 -15.93
CA GLY A 57 -20.07 -21.28 -16.64
C GLY A 57 -20.77 -20.32 -17.59
N LEU A 58 -21.08 -19.11 -17.14
CA LEU A 58 -21.69 -18.06 -17.97
C LEU A 58 -20.79 -17.68 -19.15
N LEU A 59 -19.49 -17.55 -18.91
CA LEU A 59 -18.52 -17.25 -19.96
C LEU A 59 -18.47 -18.36 -21.01
N LEU A 60 -18.35 -19.61 -20.59
CA LEU A 60 -18.36 -20.77 -21.49
C LEU A 60 -19.66 -20.86 -22.29
N ALA A 61 -20.82 -20.60 -21.67
CA ALA A 61 -22.09 -20.56 -22.38
C ALA A 61 -22.15 -19.43 -23.43
N ALA A 62 -21.47 -18.30 -23.19
CA ALA A 62 -21.41 -17.19 -24.13
C ALA A 62 -20.47 -17.46 -25.32
N VAL A 63 -19.29 -18.05 -25.10
CA VAL A 63 -18.25 -18.22 -26.13
C VAL A 63 -18.24 -19.61 -26.78
N ALA A 64 -18.86 -20.60 -26.14
CA ALA A 64 -18.89 -21.99 -26.57
C ALA A 64 -20.24 -22.66 -26.21
N PRO A 65 -21.37 -22.13 -26.70
CA PRO A 65 -22.71 -22.60 -26.33
C PRO A 65 -22.93 -24.09 -26.64
N GLU A 66 -22.21 -24.66 -27.61
CA GLU A 66 -22.29 -26.09 -27.94
C GLU A 66 -21.65 -27.00 -26.88
N THR A 67 -20.79 -26.46 -26.01
CA THR A 67 -20.18 -27.21 -24.91
C THR A 67 -21.05 -27.22 -23.64
N ILE A 68 -21.98 -26.26 -23.52
CA ILE A 68 -22.95 -26.14 -22.43
C ILE A 68 -24.37 -26.10 -23.01
N PRO A 69 -24.90 -27.24 -23.48
CA PRO A 69 -26.22 -27.29 -24.13
C PRO A 69 -27.40 -27.19 -23.14
N GLN A 70 -27.14 -27.38 -21.84
CA GLN A 70 -28.13 -27.32 -20.77
C GLN A 70 -27.63 -26.42 -19.64
N PRO A 71 -28.53 -25.84 -18.82
CA PRO A 71 -28.13 -25.10 -17.63
C PRO A 71 -27.27 -25.98 -16.73
N LEU A 72 -26.20 -25.39 -16.19
CA LEU A 72 -25.30 -26.07 -15.26
C LEU A 72 -26.05 -26.54 -14.01
N SER A 73 -25.57 -27.63 -13.42
CA SER A 73 -26.14 -28.18 -12.18
C SER A 73 -26.15 -27.17 -11.03
N SER A 74 -27.19 -27.22 -10.20
CA SER A 74 -27.25 -26.46 -8.94
C SER A 74 -26.30 -27.03 -7.89
N ASP A 75 -26.00 -28.33 -7.97
CA ASP A 75 -25.03 -29.00 -7.12
C ASP A 75 -23.60 -28.52 -7.43
N PHE A 76 -22.85 -28.16 -6.39
CA PHE A 76 -21.56 -27.50 -6.52
C PHE A 76 -20.51 -28.39 -7.19
N ASP A 77 -20.33 -29.62 -6.70
CA ASP A 77 -19.32 -30.55 -7.22
C ASP A 77 -19.65 -30.98 -8.66
N THR A 78 -20.92 -31.25 -8.94
CA THR A 78 -21.39 -31.58 -10.29
C THR A 78 -21.15 -30.43 -11.26
N ARG A 79 -21.47 -29.19 -10.85
CA ARG A 79 -21.23 -27.99 -11.67
C ARG A 79 -19.75 -27.80 -11.99
N LEU A 80 -18.86 -27.95 -11.01
CA LEU A 80 -17.42 -27.83 -11.26
C LEU A 80 -16.93 -28.89 -12.25
N HIS A 81 -17.43 -30.12 -12.15
CA HIS A 81 -17.10 -31.18 -13.09
C HIS A 81 -17.57 -30.84 -14.52
N GLU A 82 -18.82 -30.39 -14.68
CA GLU A 82 -19.38 -29.95 -15.96
C GLU A 82 -18.54 -28.81 -16.59
N ILE A 83 -18.14 -27.83 -15.78
CA ILE A 83 -17.30 -26.70 -16.20
C ILE A 83 -15.94 -27.18 -16.69
N VAL A 84 -15.25 -28.06 -15.95
CA VAL A 84 -13.93 -28.58 -16.32
C VAL A 84 -14.00 -29.36 -17.64
N VAL A 85 -15.03 -30.19 -17.82
CA VAL A 85 -15.24 -30.95 -19.06
C VAL A 85 -15.53 -30.02 -20.24
N ALA A 86 -16.36 -29.00 -20.05
CA ALA A 86 -16.64 -28.01 -21.10
C ALA A 86 -15.39 -27.18 -21.44
N ALA A 87 -14.63 -26.77 -20.42
CA ALA A 87 -13.38 -26.04 -20.55
C ALA A 87 -12.34 -26.82 -21.38
N GLU A 88 -12.11 -28.10 -21.07
CA GLU A 88 -11.16 -28.95 -21.81
C GLU A 88 -11.54 -29.10 -23.28
N ARG A 89 -12.84 -29.21 -23.61
CA ARG A 89 -13.32 -29.23 -24.99
C ARG A 89 -13.10 -27.92 -25.73
N CYS A 90 -13.14 -26.80 -25.01
CA CYS A 90 -12.83 -25.50 -25.58
C CYS A 90 -11.33 -25.38 -25.85
N THR A 91 -10.49 -25.67 -24.84
CA THR A 91 -9.03 -25.49 -24.84
C THR A 91 -8.25 -26.53 -25.61
N GLY A 92 -8.80 -27.74 -25.77
CA GLY A 92 -8.15 -28.90 -26.39
C GLY A 92 -7.23 -29.68 -25.44
N TYR A 93 -7.05 -29.21 -24.21
CA TYR A 93 -6.28 -29.87 -23.16
C TYR A 93 -6.72 -29.37 -21.78
N GLN A 94 -6.55 -30.19 -20.74
CA GLN A 94 -6.96 -29.87 -19.38
C GLN A 94 -6.05 -28.80 -18.76
N LEU A 95 -6.44 -27.53 -18.87
CA LEU A 95 -5.77 -26.41 -18.21
C LEU A 95 -6.47 -26.00 -16.90
N LEU A 96 -7.79 -26.17 -16.84
CA LEU A 96 -8.62 -25.86 -15.68
C LEU A 96 -8.93 -27.13 -14.89
N THR A 97 -8.78 -27.10 -13.56
CA THR A 97 -9.14 -28.20 -12.67
C THR A 97 -10.16 -27.74 -11.62
N ALA A 98 -10.93 -28.67 -11.06
CA ALA A 98 -11.88 -28.36 -9.98
C ALA A 98 -11.16 -27.77 -8.75
N SER A 99 -9.95 -28.26 -8.44
CA SER A 99 -9.12 -27.71 -7.36
C SER A 99 -8.68 -26.28 -7.63
N ALA A 100 -8.32 -25.94 -8.88
CA ALA A 100 -7.93 -24.58 -9.23
C ALA A 100 -9.08 -23.58 -9.04
N ILE A 101 -10.32 -24.00 -9.32
CA ILE A 101 -11.52 -23.20 -9.08
C ILE A 101 -11.77 -23.05 -7.57
N LEU A 102 -11.85 -24.18 -6.85
CA LEU A 102 -12.20 -24.20 -5.43
C LEU A 102 -11.17 -23.46 -4.56
N GLU A 103 -9.88 -23.64 -4.84
CA GLU A 103 -8.80 -22.99 -4.11
C GLU A 103 -8.57 -21.53 -4.57
N GLY A 104 -9.25 -21.07 -5.63
CA GLY A 104 -9.07 -19.74 -6.19
C GLY A 104 -7.65 -19.50 -6.70
N GLN A 105 -7.08 -20.46 -7.42
CA GLN A 105 -5.75 -20.38 -8.04
C GLN A 105 -5.79 -19.38 -9.21
N ASP A 106 -5.62 -18.10 -8.86
CA ASP A 106 -5.78 -16.94 -9.74
C ASP A 106 -4.99 -17.06 -11.06
N ASP A 107 -3.74 -17.49 -11.00
CA ASP A 107 -2.87 -17.63 -12.16
C ASP A 107 -3.31 -18.72 -13.13
N MET A 108 -3.80 -19.85 -12.61
CA MET A 108 -4.37 -20.93 -13.43
C MET A 108 -5.69 -20.53 -14.05
N LEU A 109 -6.53 -19.83 -13.29
CA LEU A 109 -7.80 -19.31 -13.77
C LEU A 109 -7.57 -18.25 -14.87
N ALA A 110 -6.59 -17.36 -14.70
CA ALA A 110 -6.18 -16.41 -15.73
C ALA A 110 -5.56 -17.09 -16.96
N CYS A 111 -4.75 -18.14 -16.78
CA CYS A 111 -4.23 -18.94 -17.90
C CYS A 111 -5.37 -19.60 -18.69
N PHE A 112 -6.37 -20.14 -18.00
CA PHE A 112 -7.56 -20.70 -18.66
C PHE A 112 -8.28 -19.63 -19.48
N PHE A 113 -8.51 -18.43 -18.92
CA PHE A 113 -9.16 -17.34 -19.65
C PHE A 113 -8.32 -16.87 -20.85
N ALA A 114 -6.99 -16.78 -20.71
CA ALA A 114 -6.08 -16.45 -21.80
C ALA A 114 -6.16 -17.47 -22.94
N GLN A 115 -6.14 -18.76 -22.61
CA GLN A 115 -6.26 -19.83 -23.60
C GLN A 115 -7.64 -19.83 -24.27
N LEU A 116 -8.70 -19.62 -23.49
CA LEU A 116 -10.07 -19.54 -24.01
C LEU A 116 -10.23 -18.35 -24.95
N PHE A 117 -9.70 -17.17 -24.59
CA PHE A 117 -9.69 -15.99 -25.45
C PHE A 117 -8.93 -16.25 -26.77
N LEU A 118 -7.76 -16.90 -26.71
CA LEU A 118 -6.94 -17.18 -27.88
C LEU A 118 -7.63 -18.09 -28.91
N GLN A 119 -8.57 -18.93 -28.47
CA GLN A 119 -9.29 -19.84 -29.35
C GLN A 119 -10.70 -19.37 -29.69
N ARG A 120 -11.33 -18.65 -28.75
CA ARG A 120 -12.73 -18.24 -28.83
C ARG A 120 -12.87 -16.80 -28.33
N PRO A 121 -12.30 -15.83 -29.06
CA PRO A 121 -12.36 -14.43 -28.69
C PRO A 121 -13.80 -13.91 -28.67
N ASN A 122 -14.66 -14.42 -29.55
CA ASN A 122 -16.07 -14.01 -29.67
C ASN A 122 -16.24 -12.48 -29.77
N LEU A 123 -15.39 -11.86 -30.58
CA LEU A 123 -15.32 -10.40 -30.81
C LEU A 123 -15.62 -10.04 -32.27
N ALA A 124 -16.33 -10.88 -33.03
CA ALA A 124 -16.67 -10.56 -34.41
C ALA A 124 -17.43 -9.22 -34.48
N ALA A 125 -17.06 -8.35 -35.43
CA ALA A 125 -17.68 -7.04 -35.58
C ALA A 125 -19.20 -7.21 -35.78
N LYS A 126 -19.98 -6.43 -35.02
CA LYS A 126 -21.43 -6.44 -35.17
C LYS A 126 -21.83 -5.78 -36.48
N PRO A 127 -22.92 -6.22 -37.14
CA PRO A 127 -23.35 -5.65 -38.42
C PRO A 127 -23.54 -4.12 -38.41
N GLU A 128 -23.86 -3.55 -37.27
CA GLU A 128 -24.08 -2.13 -37.02
C GLU A 128 -22.84 -1.38 -36.50
N SER A 129 -21.70 -2.06 -36.30
CA SER A 129 -20.49 -1.40 -35.80
C SER A 129 -19.81 -0.54 -36.88
N LEU A 130 -19.12 0.52 -36.46
CA LEU A 130 -18.37 1.39 -37.37
C LEU A 130 -17.32 0.61 -38.16
N LEU A 131 -16.64 -0.35 -37.52
CA LEU A 131 -15.68 -1.22 -38.18
C LEU A 131 -16.34 -2.03 -39.30
N ALA A 132 -17.51 -2.63 -39.04
CA ALA A 132 -18.25 -3.36 -40.07
C ALA A 132 -18.70 -2.44 -41.23
N MET A 133 -19.07 -1.18 -40.95
CA MET A 133 -19.38 -0.21 -42.00
C MET A 133 -18.16 0.10 -42.88
N HIS A 134 -16.99 0.33 -42.29
CA HIS A 134 -15.74 0.55 -43.01
C HIS A 134 -15.34 -0.65 -43.87
N VAL A 135 -15.44 -1.87 -43.32
CA VAL A 135 -15.16 -3.10 -44.07
C VAL A 135 -16.09 -3.23 -45.28
N ARG A 136 -17.40 -3.01 -45.12
CA ARG A 136 -18.35 -3.05 -46.24
C ARG A 136 -18.07 -2.00 -47.30
N LEU A 137 -17.64 -0.80 -46.92
CA LEU A 137 -17.25 0.25 -47.85
C LEU A 137 -16.07 -0.20 -48.72
N LEU A 138 -15.04 -0.79 -48.09
CA LEU A 138 -13.87 -1.32 -48.78
C LEU A 138 -14.22 -2.53 -49.67
N GLU A 139 -15.03 -3.47 -49.16
CA GLU A 139 -15.50 -4.62 -49.94
C GLU A 139 -16.29 -4.20 -51.17
N LYS A 140 -17.15 -3.17 -51.03
CA LYS A 140 -17.89 -2.61 -52.16
C LYS A 140 -16.93 -2.02 -53.20
N ALA A 141 -15.97 -1.21 -52.78
CA ALA A 141 -14.96 -0.62 -53.67
C ALA A 141 -14.18 -1.71 -54.43
N CYS A 142 -13.74 -2.76 -53.74
CA CYS A 142 -13.04 -3.89 -54.37
C CYS A 142 -13.94 -4.67 -55.35
N ARG A 143 -15.20 -4.94 -54.97
CA ARG A 143 -16.17 -5.66 -55.80
C ARG A 143 -16.52 -4.90 -57.07
N ASP A 144 -16.82 -3.61 -56.94
CA ASP A 144 -17.15 -2.73 -58.06
C ASP A 144 -15.92 -2.57 -58.98
N GLY A 145 -14.72 -2.45 -58.38
CA GLY A 145 -13.43 -2.47 -59.08
C GLY A 145 -13.21 -3.72 -59.92
N LEU A 146 -13.35 -4.91 -59.32
CA LEU A 146 -13.21 -6.18 -60.03
C LEU A 146 -14.25 -6.36 -61.14
N THR A 147 -15.46 -5.84 -60.93
CA THR A 147 -16.53 -5.91 -61.93
C THR A 147 -16.22 -5.01 -63.13
N ALA A 148 -15.79 -3.77 -62.88
CA ALA A 148 -15.40 -2.83 -63.94
C ALA A 148 -14.20 -3.33 -64.75
N LEU A 149 -13.22 -3.98 -64.10
CA LEU A 149 -12.04 -4.56 -64.75
C LEU A 149 -12.34 -5.79 -65.62
N LYS A 150 -13.42 -6.52 -65.31
CA LYS A 150 -13.89 -7.66 -66.12
C LYS A 150 -14.74 -7.25 -67.32
N GLY A 151 -15.19 -6.00 -67.37
CA GLY A 151 -16.00 -5.46 -68.45
C GLY A 151 -15.20 -5.23 -69.75
N PRO A 152 -15.89 -5.09 -70.91
CA PRO A 152 -15.23 -4.77 -72.18
C PRO A 152 -14.52 -3.41 -72.12
N ALA A 153 -13.36 -3.31 -72.76
CA ALA A 153 -12.56 -2.09 -72.81
C ALA A 153 -13.38 -0.91 -73.35
N GLY A 154 -13.46 0.20 -72.60
CA GLY A 154 -14.23 1.39 -72.96
C GLY A 154 -15.67 1.43 -72.43
N SER A 155 -16.05 0.54 -71.51
CA SER A 155 -17.37 0.60 -70.87
C SER A 155 -17.53 1.84 -69.99
N GLY A 156 -18.73 2.45 -70.00
CA GLY A 156 -19.08 3.55 -69.07
C GLY A 156 -19.07 3.14 -67.59
N GLU A 157 -18.84 1.86 -67.27
CA GLU A 157 -18.68 1.35 -65.91
C GLU A 157 -17.35 1.76 -65.29
N LEU A 158 -16.25 1.71 -66.05
CA LEU A 158 -14.94 2.13 -65.55
C LEU A 158 -14.93 3.62 -65.22
N MET A 159 -15.52 4.45 -66.09
CA MET A 159 -15.63 5.89 -65.84
C MET A 159 -16.48 6.19 -64.59
N ARG A 160 -17.62 5.51 -64.43
CA ARG A 160 -18.46 5.64 -63.22
C ARG A 160 -17.71 5.24 -61.95
N LEU A 161 -16.93 4.17 -62.00
CA LEU A 161 -16.09 3.74 -60.89
C LEU A 161 -15.03 4.79 -60.55
N CYS A 162 -14.30 5.31 -61.54
CA CYS A 162 -13.28 6.34 -61.32
C CYS A 162 -13.87 7.59 -60.66
N MET A 163 -15.02 8.07 -61.15
CA MET A 163 -15.72 9.21 -60.54
C MET A 163 -16.16 8.92 -59.10
N TRP A 164 -16.65 7.71 -58.84
CA TRP A 164 -17.05 7.31 -57.48
C TRP A 164 -15.85 7.22 -56.54
N LEU A 165 -14.74 6.62 -56.98
CA LEU A 165 -13.50 6.53 -56.21
C LEU A 165 -12.93 7.91 -55.89
N GLU A 166 -12.92 8.83 -56.86
CA GLU A 166 -12.47 10.20 -56.65
C GLU A 166 -13.33 10.94 -55.61
N ALA A 167 -14.66 10.77 -55.67
CA ALA A 167 -15.58 11.38 -54.71
C ALA A 167 -15.50 10.78 -53.28
N ASN A 168 -15.11 9.51 -53.14
CA ASN A 168 -15.09 8.80 -51.86
C ASN A 168 -13.66 8.48 -51.38
N TRP A 169 -12.62 9.03 -52.02
CA TRP A 169 -11.23 8.65 -51.78
C TRP A 169 -10.80 8.82 -50.31
N ASN A 170 -11.13 9.96 -49.70
CA ASN A 170 -10.77 10.25 -48.32
C ASN A 170 -11.45 9.29 -47.33
N GLU A 171 -12.72 8.97 -47.57
CA GLU A 171 -13.47 8.02 -46.74
C GLU A 171 -12.92 6.60 -46.87
N LEU A 172 -12.54 6.19 -48.09
CA LEU A 172 -11.89 4.90 -48.35
C LEU A 172 -10.53 4.78 -47.66
N MET A 173 -9.70 5.83 -47.73
CA MET A 173 -8.41 5.86 -47.05
C MET A 173 -8.56 5.79 -45.53
N LEU A 174 -9.51 6.55 -44.96
CA LEU A 174 -9.81 6.50 -43.53
C LEU A 174 -10.32 5.11 -43.12
N ALA A 175 -11.24 4.53 -43.90
CA ALA A 175 -11.78 3.20 -43.65
C ALA A 175 -10.66 2.14 -43.67
N ALA A 176 -9.76 2.20 -44.65
CA ALA A 176 -8.61 1.31 -44.75
C ALA A 176 -7.68 1.44 -43.55
N GLN A 177 -7.39 2.67 -43.12
CA GLN A 177 -6.55 2.94 -41.95
C GLN A 177 -7.18 2.38 -40.67
N ILE A 178 -8.46 2.65 -40.41
CA ILE A 178 -9.16 2.17 -39.20
C ILE A 178 -9.18 0.64 -39.15
N VAL A 179 -9.47 -0.02 -40.28
CA VAL A 179 -9.46 -1.49 -40.36
C VAL A 179 -8.05 -2.05 -40.13
N GLN A 180 -7.02 -1.42 -40.67
CA GLN A 180 -5.64 -1.82 -40.46
C GLN A 180 -5.20 -1.65 -38.99
N GLU A 181 -5.56 -0.53 -38.35
CA GLU A 181 -5.26 -0.27 -36.94
C GLU A 181 -5.98 -1.26 -36.02
N ALA A 182 -7.26 -1.56 -36.29
CA ALA A 182 -8.02 -2.56 -35.53
C ALA A 182 -7.38 -3.95 -35.62
N ASN A 183 -7.01 -4.40 -36.83
CA ASN A 183 -6.32 -5.68 -37.04
C ASN A 183 -4.99 -5.74 -36.29
N LYS A 184 -4.18 -4.68 -36.38
CA LYS A 184 -2.89 -4.59 -35.69
C LYS A 184 -3.06 -4.62 -34.16
N ALA A 185 -4.10 -3.96 -33.65
CA ALA A 185 -4.40 -3.96 -32.22
C ALA A 185 -4.81 -5.36 -31.72
N MET A 186 -5.61 -6.10 -32.49
CA MET A 186 -5.95 -7.48 -32.18
C MET A 186 -4.72 -8.40 -32.26
N GLU A 187 -3.87 -8.27 -33.27
CA GLU A 187 -2.61 -9.04 -33.37
C GLU A 187 -1.71 -8.80 -32.15
N THR A 188 -1.53 -7.54 -31.77
CA THR A 188 -0.77 -7.16 -30.57
C THR A 188 -1.39 -7.74 -29.30
N THR A 189 -2.73 -7.75 -29.21
CA THR A 189 -3.47 -8.34 -28.10
C THR A 189 -3.23 -9.85 -28.02
N TYR A 190 -3.27 -10.55 -29.16
CA TYR A 190 -2.99 -11.98 -29.19
C TYR A 190 -1.58 -12.33 -28.77
N ASP A 191 -0.57 -11.61 -29.25
CA ASP A 191 0.81 -11.85 -28.87
C ASP A 191 1.04 -11.61 -27.38
N ARG A 192 0.36 -10.61 -26.81
CA ARG A 192 0.35 -10.37 -25.37
C ARG A 192 -0.27 -11.53 -24.60
N MET A 193 -1.40 -12.08 -25.06
CA MET A 193 -2.04 -13.23 -24.41
C MET A 193 -1.15 -14.49 -24.48
N ARG A 194 -0.50 -14.74 -25.63
CA ARG A 194 0.44 -15.86 -25.78
C ARG A 194 1.64 -15.72 -24.86
N SER A 195 2.23 -14.52 -24.79
CA SER A 195 3.35 -14.22 -23.90
C SER A 195 2.96 -14.36 -22.44
N PHE A 196 1.81 -13.80 -22.05
CA PHE A 196 1.25 -13.92 -20.71
C PHE A 196 1.04 -15.39 -20.30
N LEU A 197 0.40 -16.19 -21.15
CA LEU A 197 0.15 -17.61 -20.91
C LEU A 197 1.47 -18.37 -20.75
N GLY A 198 2.40 -18.21 -21.70
CA GLY A 198 3.69 -18.91 -21.69
C GLY A 198 4.54 -18.57 -20.46
N HIS A 199 4.60 -17.27 -20.10
CA HIS A 199 5.34 -16.82 -18.93
C HIS A 199 4.73 -17.35 -17.64
N THR A 200 3.41 -17.25 -17.49
CA THR A 200 2.71 -17.68 -16.27
C THR A 200 2.84 -19.18 -16.02
N LEU A 201 2.68 -20.00 -17.06
CA LEU A 201 2.89 -21.44 -16.96
C LEU A 201 4.35 -21.79 -16.66
N THR A 202 5.32 -21.04 -17.20
CA THR A 202 6.75 -21.23 -16.90
C THR A 202 7.07 -20.91 -15.44
N CYS A 203 6.52 -19.83 -14.89
CA CYS A 203 6.70 -19.50 -13.46
C CYS A 203 6.13 -20.63 -12.57
N ARG A 204 4.96 -21.17 -12.94
CA ARG A 204 4.33 -22.26 -12.19
C ARG A 204 5.11 -23.56 -12.24
N THR A 205 5.70 -23.93 -13.38
CA THR A 205 6.57 -25.12 -13.46
C THR A 205 7.85 -24.99 -12.62
N GLN A 206 8.26 -23.76 -12.29
CA GLN A 206 9.36 -23.48 -11.36
C GLN A 206 8.92 -23.43 -9.89
N GLY A 207 7.66 -23.77 -9.58
CA GLY A 207 7.10 -23.68 -8.22
C GLY A 207 6.88 -22.25 -7.74
N LYS A 208 6.85 -21.27 -8.65
CA LYS A 208 6.64 -19.85 -8.36
C LYS A 208 5.36 -19.38 -9.06
N PRO A 209 4.16 -19.70 -8.52
CA PRO A 209 2.92 -19.24 -9.13
C PRO A 209 2.95 -17.73 -9.33
N ARG A 210 2.54 -17.27 -10.51
CA ARG A 210 2.55 -15.83 -10.81
C ARG A 210 1.44 -15.20 -10.00
N MET A 211 1.74 -14.07 -9.41
CA MET A 211 0.75 -13.27 -8.71
C MET A 211 -0.18 -12.59 -9.72
N MET A 212 -1.51 -12.81 -9.66
CA MET A 212 -2.45 -12.08 -10.52
C MET A 212 -2.85 -10.74 -9.92
N LEU A 213 -3.21 -9.81 -10.81
CA LEU A 213 -3.78 -8.52 -10.47
C LEU A 213 -5.30 -8.65 -10.28
N ASP A 214 -5.79 -8.15 -9.15
CA ASP A 214 -7.19 -7.86 -8.88
C ASP A 214 -7.47 -6.42 -9.36
N LEU A 215 -8.58 -6.13 -10.07
CA LEU A 215 -8.93 -4.77 -10.52
C LEU A 215 -9.01 -3.76 -9.36
N LYS A 216 -9.31 -4.23 -8.15
CA LYS A 216 -9.20 -3.44 -6.91
C LYS A 216 -7.74 -3.19 -6.54
N GLN A 217 -6.87 -4.20 -6.71
CA GLN A 217 -5.42 -4.07 -6.59
C GLN A 217 -4.82 -3.15 -7.66
N ASP A 218 -5.33 -3.09 -8.90
CA ASP A 218 -4.82 -2.18 -9.95
C ASP A 218 -5.04 -0.70 -9.60
N ARG A 219 -6.22 -0.37 -9.02
CA ARG A 219 -6.48 0.99 -8.53
C ARG A 219 -5.60 1.33 -7.34
N GLU A 220 -5.37 0.38 -6.44
CA GLU A 220 -4.44 0.54 -5.32
C GLU A 220 -2.99 0.62 -5.82
N PHE A 221 -2.60 -0.19 -6.81
CA PHE A 221 -1.25 -0.32 -7.32
C PHE A 221 -0.67 1.03 -7.70
N ALA A 222 -1.41 1.80 -8.51
CA ALA A 222 -0.99 3.15 -8.90
C ALA A 222 -0.80 4.09 -7.70
N VAL A 223 -1.56 3.93 -6.61
CA VAL A 223 -1.42 4.77 -5.40
C VAL A 223 -0.12 4.48 -4.65
N TYR A 224 0.36 3.24 -4.67
CA TYR A 224 1.61 2.84 -4.01
C TYR A 224 2.84 2.97 -4.90
N THR A 225 2.68 2.90 -6.23
CA THR A 225 3.81 2.81 -7.16
C THR A 225 4.04 4.07 -7.98
N SER A 226 3.03 4.91 -8.19
CA SER A 226 3.19 6.15 -8.96
C SER A 226 3.69 7.28 -8.09
N LEU A 227 4.80 7.89 -8.51
CA LEU A 227 5.42 8.99 -7.80
C LEU A 227 5.19 10.32 -8.53
N SER A 228 4.69 11.31 -7.78
CA SER A 228 4.53 12.66 -8.33
C SER A 228 5.83 13.45 -8.18
N SER A 229 6.40 13.90 -9.30
CA SER A 229 7.66 14.67 -9.33
C SER A 229 7.62 15.93 -8.47
N GLY A 230 6.44 16.58 -8.39
CA GLY A 230 6.19 17.74 -7.52
C GLY A 230 6.41 17.42 -6.04
N ARG A 231 5.82 16.34 -5.52
CA ARG A 231 5.94 15.98 -4.10
C ARG A 231 7.32 15.44 -3.76
N LEU A 232 7.93 14.68 -4.67
CA LEU A 232 9.29 14.19 -4.49
C LEU A 232 10.31 15.33 -4.34
N SER A 233 10.12 16.45 -5.07
CA SER A 233 11.00 17.60 -4.90
C SER A 233 10.96 18.22 -3.50
N THR A 234 9.82 18.10 -2.81
CA THR A 234 9.66 18.47 -1.41
C THR A 234 10.34 17.44 -0.50
N VAL A 235 10.09 16.15 -0.74
CA VAL A 235 10.67 15.03 0.04
C VAL A 235 12.19 15.08 0.08
N PHE A 236 12.83 15.32 -1.07
CA PHE A 236 14.29 15.33 -1.16
C PHE A 236 14.90 16.74 -1.04
N ALA A 237 14.07 17.77 -0.86
CA ALA A 237 14.44 19.19 -0.88
C ALA A 237 15.29 19.60 -2.12
N ARG A 238 15.15 18.86 -3.23
CA ARG A 238 15.90 19.07 -4.49
C ARG A 238 15.14 18.53 -5.69
N SER A 239 15.41 19.09 -6.86
CA SER A 239 14.89 18.55 -8.13
C SER A 239 15.47 17.17 -8.39
N ILE A 240 14.63 16.26 -8.89
CA ILE A 240 14.99 14.86 -9.15
C ILE A 240 14.81 14.58 -10.64
N ASP A 241 15.81 13.94 -11.22
CA ASP A 241 15.77 13.48 -12.61
C ASP A 241 14.67 12.43 -12.82
N CYS A 242 13.95 12.51 -13.94
CA CYS A 242 12.91 11.56 -14.30
C CYS A 242 13.42 10.11 -14.37
N ASN A 243 14.70 9.91 -14.71
CA ASN A 243 15.32 8.59 -14.70
C ASN A 243 15.39 7.98 -13.29
N VAL A 244 15.61 8.81 -12.26
CA VAL A 244 15.64 8.34 -10.86
C VAL A 244 14.22 8.01 -10.40
N VAL A 245 13.23 8.82 -10.80
CA VAL A 245 11.82 8.54 -10.51
C VAL A 245 11.42 7.18 -11.09
N GLY A 246 11.73 6.92 -12.36
CA GLY A 246 11.42 5.63 -12.99
C GLY A 246 12.04 4.42 -12.28
N ARG A 247 13.29 4.53 -11.79
CA ARG A 247 13.92 3.45 -11.01
C ARG A 247 13.28 3.24 -9.64
N LEU A 248 12.89 4.32 -8.97
CA LEU A 248 12.14 4.21 -7.71
C LEU A 248 10.78 3.56 -7.93
N GLU A 249 10.05 3.94 -8.98
CA GLU A 249 8.78 3.31 -9.35
C GLU A 249 8.97 1.83 -9.67
N GLU A 250 10.07 1.43 -10.32
CA GLU A 250 10.38 0.02 -10.58
C GLU A 250 10.57 -0.79 -9.28
N VAL A 251 11.29 -0.24 -8.30
CA VAL A 251 11.45 -0.86 -6.97
C VAL A 251 10.10 -0.96 -6.26
N LEU A 252 9.29 0.11 -6.26
CA LEU A 252 7.95 0.11 -5.66
C LEU A 252 7.02 -0.91 -6.35
N CYS A 253 7.06 -0.99 -7.68
CA CYS A 253 6.30 -1.97 -8.45
C CYS A 253 6.68 -3.41 -8.07
N LYS A 254 7.99 -3.68 -7.96
CA LYS A 254 8.52 -5.00 -7.59
C LYS A 254 8.11 -5.41 -6.17
N HIS A 255 8.04 -4.46 -5.25
CA HIS A 255 7.77 -4.71 -3.82
C HIS A 255 6.36 -4.29 -3.36
N PHE A 256 5.45 -4.00 -4.29
CA PHE A 256 4.10 -3.49 -4.01
C PHE A 256 3.36 -4.29 -2.93
N ARG A 257 3.33 -5.63 -3.04
CA ARG A 257 2.58 -6.47 -2.09
C ARG A 257 3.08 -6.33 -0.66
N LEU A 258 4.40 -6.40 -0.48
CA LEU A 258 5.01 -6.22 0.84
C LEU A 258 4.69 -4.83 1.40
N ILE A 259 4.86 -3.77 0.62
CA ILE A 259 4.60 -2.39 1.06
C ILE A 259 3.12 -2.23 1.44
N ARG A 260 2.20 -2.81 0.66
CA ARG A 260 0.77 -2.80 0.95
C ARG A 260 0.43 -3.58 2.22
N GLU A 261 1.01 -4.76 2.40
CA GLU A 261 0.81 -5.59 3.59
C GLU A 261 1.32 -4.89 4.86
N VAL A 262 2.52 -4.31 4.79
CA VAL A 262 3.08 -3.46 5.85
C VAL A 262 2.12 -2.32 6.16
N TYR A 263 1.66 -1.59 5.14
CA TYR A 263 0.73 -0.48 5.35
C TYR A 263 -0.56 -0.94 6.05
N GLN A 264 -1.19 -2.01 5.55
CA GLN A 264 -2.44 -2.54 6.09
C GLN A 264 -2.29 -3.05 7.51
N TYR A 265 -1.17 -3.71 7.82
CA TYR A 265 -0.87 -4.22 9.15
C TYR A 265 -0.76 -3.09 10.18
N TYR A 266 0.08 -2.09 9.92
CA TYR A 266 0.31 -0.99 10.88
C TYR A 266 -0.86 0.00 10.94
N MET A 267 -1.64 0.11 9.86
CA MET A 267 -2.94 0.78 9.88
C MET A 267 -3.90 0.06 10.84
N ALA A 268 -4.09 -1.25 10.69
CA ALA A 268 -5.00 -2.04 11.52
C ALA A 268 -4.56 -2.07 12.99
N ALA A 269 -3.26 -2.20 13.24
CA ALA A 269 -2.71 -2.31 14.59
C ALA A 269 -2.87 -1.01 15.41
N SER A 270 -2.95 0.16 14.77
CA SER A 270 -3.26 1.44 15.44
C SER A 270 -4.73 1.58 15.90
N GLY A 271 -5.64 0.71 15.43
CA GLY A 271 -7.05 0.71 15.84
C GLY A 271 -7.82 2.00 15.53
N GLY A 272 -7.37 2.75 14.51
CA GLY A 272 -7.73 4.15 14.27
C GLY A 272 -8.46 4.44 12.94
N PRO A 273 -8.34 5.68 12.40
CA PRO A 273 -8.92 6.13 11.13
C PRO A 273 -8.45 5.30 9.91
N PRO A 274 -8.91 5.56 8.67
CA PRO A 274 -8.53 4.80 7.48
C PRO A 274 -7.10 5.12 6.98
N GLY A 275 -6.10 5.08 7.88
CA GLY A 275 -4.69 5.25 7.56
C GLY A 275 -3.77 5.04 8.77
N ILE A 276 -2.46 5.15 8.54
CA ILE A 276 -1.45 4.93 9.59
C ILE A 276 -1.36 6.18 10.46
N THR A 277 -1.57 6.04 11.77
CA THR A 277 -1.34 7.13 12.74
C THR A 277 0.16 7.25 13.08
N LEU A 278 0.54 8.27 13.83
CA LEU A 278 1.94 8.44 14.26
C LEU A 278 2.41 7.22 15.07
N GLU A 279 1.54 6.71 15.93
CA GLU A 279 1.78 5.53 16.77
C GLU A 279 2.02 4.30 15.90
N GLY A 280 1.20 4.09 14.86
CA GLY A 280 1.38 2.99 13.92
C GLY A 280 2.68 3.09 13.12
N LEU A 281 3.09 4.30 12.74
CA LEU A 281 4.36 4.53 12.04
C LEU A 281 5.57 4.27 12.96
N LEU A 282 5.52 4.74 14.21
CA LEU A 282 6.60 4.52 15.19
C LEU A 282 6.72 3.05 15.59
N MET A 283 5.60 2.33 15.70
CA MET A 283 5.62 0.89 15.91
C MET A 283 6.29 0.17 14.74
N MET A 284 6.00 0.54 13.49
CA MET A 284 6.71 0.00 12.33
C MET A 284 8.20 0.32 12.35
N TYR A 285 8.56 1.55 12.72
CA TYR A 285 9.96 1.96 12.86
C TYR A 285 10.72 1.08 13.88
N GLN A 286 10.11 0.80 15.02
CA GLN A 286 10.67 -0.08 16.05
C GLN A 286 10.73 -1.53 15.57
N ASP A 287 9.61 -2.09 15.12
CA ASP A 287 9.51 -3.47 14.63
C ASP A 287 10.52 -3.73 13.52
N CYS A 288 10.68 -2.79 12.59
CA CYS A 288 11.60 -2.91 11.46
C CYS A 288 13.06 -2.60 11.79
N LYS A 289 13.35 -2.25 13.05
CA LYS A 289 14.69 -1.95 13.56
C LYS A 289 15.39 -0.87 12.73
N LEU A 290 14.66 0.22 12.47
CA LEU A 290 15.09 1.29 11.55
C LEU A 290 15.95 2.37 12.23
N ARG A 291 16.27 2.27 13.52
CA ARG A 291 17.13 3.24 14.22
C ARG A 291 18.56 3.21 13.69
N SER A 292 19.12 4.39 13.43
CA SER A 292 20.55 4.62 13.15
C SER A 292 20.97 5.98 13.68
N LYS A 293 22.28 6.26 13.67
CA LYS A 293 22.84 7.58 14.03
C LYS A 293 22.18 8.72 13.26
N ASP A 294 21.95 8.51 11.96
CA ASP A 294 21.31 9.49 11.09
C ASP A 294 19.76 9.46 11.14
N LEU A 295 19.16 8.39 11.69
CA LEU A 295 17.71 8.19 11.72
C LEU A 295 17.21 7.83 13.13
N VAL A 296 17.08 8.84 13.96
CA VAL A 296 16.41 8.80 15.27
C VAL A 296 14.90 9.13 15.19
N PRO A 297 14.08 8.76 16.20
CA PRO A 297 12.61 8.81 16.09
C PRO A 297 12.03 10.20 15.84
N HIS A 298 12.65 11.28 16.32
CA HIS A 298 12.14 12.63 16.08
C HIS A 298 12.12 13.00 14.58
N HIS A 299 13.02 12.41 13.78
CA HIS A 299 12.98 12.56 12.32
C HIS A 299 11.73 11.89 11.75
N VAL A 300 11.37 10.70 12.24
CA VAL A 300 10.18 9.95 11.83
C VAL A 300 8.90 10.73 12.17
N GLU A 301 8.85 11.36 13.34
CA GLU A 301 7.76 12.25 13.74
C GLU A 301 7.66 13.47 12.79
N ALA A 302 8.79 14.08 12.44
CA ALA A 302 8.82 15.19 11.47
C ALA A 302 8.31 14.75 10.09
N PHE A 303 8.78 13.61 9.58
CA PHE A 303 8.32 13.04 8.31
C PHE A 303 6.82 12.78 8.30
N PHE A 304 6.26 12.28 9.41
CA PHE A 304 4.82 12.09 9.54
C PHE A 304 4.05 13.41 9.42
N TYR A 305 4.48 14.46 10.13
CA TYR A 305 3.79 15.74 10.11
C TYR A 305 3.97 16.52 8.81
N ASP A 306 5.10 16.35 8.11
CA ASP A 306 5.33 16.95 6.79
C ASP A 306 4.33 16.44 5.74
N GLN A 307 3.81 15.21 5.91
CA GLN A 307 2.81 14.63 5.02
C GLN A 307 1.38 15.06 5.33
N ILE A 308 1.13 15.70 6.48
CA ILE A 308 -0.21 16.03 6.93
C ILE A 308 -0.44 17.54 6.82
N PRO A 309 -1.43 18.00 6.03
CA PRO A 309 -1.73 19.42 5.92
C PRO A 309 -2.06 20.02 7.29
N PRO A 310 -1.57 21.24 7.61
CA PRO A 310 -1.79 21.85 8.93
C PRO A 310 -3.26 22.17 9.23
N SER A 311 -4.13 22.16 8.21
CA SER A 311 -5.58 22.34 8.33
C SER A 311 -6.36 21.04 8.55
N SER A 312 -5.72 19.88 8.49
CA SER A 312 -6.40 18.59 8.61
C SER A 312 -6.81 18.30 10.05
N GLN A 313 -8.10 18.00 10.25
CA GLN A 313 -8.61 17.51 11.56
C GLN A 313 -8.20 16.06 11.81
N GLU A 314 -7.94 15.30 10.74
CA GLU A 314 -7.54 13.91 10.80
C GLU A 314 -6.03 13.77 10.56
N ARG A 315 -5.34 13.07 11.47
CA ARG A 315 -3.89 12.93 11.49
C ARG A 315 -3.48 11.48 11.21
N PHE A 316 -3.49 11.11 9.94
CA PHE A 316 -3.04 9.80 9.48
C PHE A 316 -2.42 9.87 8.09
N LEU A 317 -1.54 8.92 7.79
CA LEU A 317 -0.91 8.76 6.48
C LEU A 317 -1.81 7.96 5.54
N THR A 318 -2.04 8.53 4.37
CA THR A 318 -2.57 7.80 3.21
C THR A 318 -1.49 6.85 2.66
N PRO A 319 -1.85 5.88 1.80
CA PRO A 319 -0.86 5.01 1.17
C PRO A 319 0.25 5.78 0.43
N GLN A 320 -0.08 6.88 -0.22
CA GLN A 320 0.89 7.72 -0.91
C GLN A 320 1.81 8.45 0.09
N GLY A 321 1.24 9.03 1.16
CA GLY A 321 2.04 9.66 2.22
C GLY A 321 2.97 8.64 2.91
N PHE A 322 2.52 7.40 3.06
CA PHE A 322 3.33 6.32 3.58
C PHE A 322 4.55 5.98 2.69
N VAL A 323 4.35 5.89 1.37
CA VAL A 323 5.45 5.66 0.42
C VAL A 323 6.45 6.82 0.44
N GLU A 324 5.97 8.07 0.55
CA GLU A 324 6.84 9.24 0.69
C GLU A 324 7.66 9.20 1.98
N VAL A 325 7.07 8.76 3.09
CA VAL A 325 7.81 8.54 4.35
C VAL A 325 8.85 7.44 4.20
N LEU A 326 8.55 6.31 3.53
CA LEU A 326 9.54 5.26 3.27
C LEU A 326 10.76 5.79 2.49
N LEU A 327 10.54 6.68 1.52
CA LEU A 327 11.62 7.35 0.79
C LEU A 327 12.42 8.29 1.69
N GLN A 328 11.77 9.04 2.58
CA GLN A 328 12.44 9.89 3.58
C GLN A 328 13.27 9.07 4.57
N LEU A 329 12.75 7.93 5.02
CA LEU A 329 13.47 7.00 5.90
C LEU A 329 14.73 6.47 5.22
N ALA A 330 14.64 6.06 3.94
CA ALA A 330 15.79 5.61 3.17
C ALA A 330 16.85 6.71 2.99
N GLU A 331 16.44 7.91 2.57
CA GLU A 331 17.34 9.05 2.35
C GLU A 331 18.00 9.52 3.65
N CYS A 332 17.27 9.51 4.77
CA CYS A 332 17.83 9.93 6.05
C CYS A 332 18.77 8.88 6.64
N ARG A 333 18.37 7.60 6.64
CA ARG A 333 19.20 6.50 7.18
C ARG A 333 20.51 6.32 6.42
N PHE A 334 20.47 6.50 5.10
CA PHE A 334 21.63 6.30 4.22
C PHE A 334 22.17 7.62 3.66
N ARG A 335 21.98 8.74 4.39
CA ARG A 335 22.39 10.08 3.94
C ARG A 335 23.87 10.17 3.56
N ASN A 336 24.72 9.44 4.29
CA ASN A 336 26.16 9.41 4.10
C ASN A 336 26.63 8.30 3.14
N ASP A 337 25.71 7.50 2.59
CA ASP A 337 26.01 6.43 1.64
C ASP A 337 26.15 6.98 0.20
N THR A 338 27.04 6.35 -0.56
CA THR A 338 27.25 6.62 -2.00
C THR A 338 26.25 5.88 -2.90
N ALA A 339 25.49 4.93 -2.35
CA ALA A 339 24.49 4.14 -3.07
C ALA A 339 23.42 5.02 -3.74
N ALA A 340 22.88 4.52 -4.86
CA ALA A 340 21.79 5.19 -5.54
C ALA A 340 20.50 5.14 -4.68
N ARG A 341 19.59 6.11 -4.85
CA ARG A 341 18.37 6.19 -4.03
C ARG A 341 17.44 4.98 -4.17
N ASP A 342 17.38 4.42 -5.37
CA ASP A 342 16.66 3.17 -5.64
C ASP A 342 17.29 1.99 -4.88
N GLU A 343 18.61 1.95 -4.76
CA GLU A 343 19.31 0.95 -3.94
C GLU A 343 19.10 1.20 -2.44
N GLN A 344 19.09 2.45 -1.99
CA GLN A 344 18.81 2.81 -0.59
C GLN A 344 17.39 2.38 -0.18
N LEU A 345 16.38 2.64 -1.03
CA LEU A 345 15.01 2.16 -0.82
C LEU A 345 14.98 0.64 -0.80
N LEU A 346 15.66 -0.02 -1.74
CA LEU A 346 15.72 -1.48 -1.81
C LEU A 346 16.34 -2.07 -0.53
N ARG A 347 17.37 -1.44 0.04
CA ARG A 347 17.98 -1.86 1.32
C ARG A 347 17.01 -1.72 2.49
N VAL A 348 16.24 -0.63 2.59
CA VAL A 348 15.18 -0.52 3.61
C VAL A 348 14.19 -1.68 3.46
N ILE A 349 13.79 -2.00 2.24
CA ILE A 349 12.83 -3.07 1.99
C ILE A 349 13.40 -4.45 2.35
N GLU A 350 14.56 -4.81 1.80
CA GLU A 350 15.12 -6.17 1.92
C GLU A 350 15.75 -6.44 3.29
N MET A 351 16.35 -5.43 3.93
CA MET A 351 17.10 -5.61 5.18
C MET A 351 16.28 -5.29 6.43
N HIS A 352 15.19 -4.51 6.31
CA HIS A 352 14.40 -4.06 7.45
C HIS A 352 12.93 -4.46 7.36
N LEU A 353 12.23 -4.10 6.29
CA LEU A 353 10.79 -4.41 6.18
C LEU A 353 10.54 -5.91 6.02
N LEU A 354 11.14 -6.54 5.01
CA LEU A 354 10.94 -7.95 4.69
C LEU A 354 11.25 -8.89 5.87
N PRO A 355 12.37 -8.75 6.61
CA PRO A 355 12.69 -9.65 7.70
C PRO A 355 12.00 -9.34 9.02
N ASN A 356 11.38 -8.17 9.22
CA ASN A 356 10.90 -7.80 10.55
C ASN A 356 9.45 -7.29 10.61
N ALA A 357 8.92 -6.72 9.54
CA ALA A 357 7.58 -6.15 9.55
C ALA A 357 6.50 -7.22 9.75
N CYS A 358 5.38 -6.82 10.34
CA CYS A 358 4.17 -7.65 10.49
C CYS A 358 4.35 -8.92 11.34
N LYS A 359 5.43 -9.03 12.11
CA LYS A 359 5.74 -10.25 12.89
C LYS A 359 4.99 -10.37 14.21
N GLY A 360 4.19 -9.37 14.60
CA GLY A 360 3.63 -9.29 15.94
C GLY A 360 4.70 -9.00 16.99
N THR A 361 4.34 -8.32 18.06
CA THR A 361 5.26 -8.04 19.16
C THR A 361 5.23 -9.21 20.15
N ASP A 362 6.29 -10.04 20.13
CA ASP A 362 6.52 -11.04 21.20
C ASP A 362 6.83 -10.36 22.55
N ASN A 363 7.16 -9.07 22.52
CA ASN A 363 7.44 -8.26 23.69
C ASN A 363 6.15 -7.70 24.30
N ILE A 364 5.79 -8.23 25.47
CA ILE A 364 4.64 -7.82 26.29
C ILE A 364 4.67 -6.30 26.55
N PHE A 365 5.86 -5.71 26.74
CA PHE A 365 6.01 -4.27 26.94
C PHE A 365 5.49 -3.48 25.74
N GLN A 366 5.94 -3.80 24.52
CA GLN A 366 5.52 -3.08 23.31
C GLN A 366 4.01 -3.23 23.06
N SER A 367 3.46 -4.43 23.31
CA SER A 367 2.02 -4.67 23.24
C SER A 367 1.21 -3.74 24.17
N ILE A 368 1.70 -3.51 25.39
CA ILE A 368 1.07 -2.62 26.37
C ILE A 368 1.29 -1.14 26.00
N SER A 369 2.51 -0.75 25.61
CA SER A 369 2.87 0.63 25.30
C SER A 369 2.08 1.21 24.12
N TYR A 370 1.77 0.38 23.12
CA TYR A 370 0.97 0.78 21.97
C TYR A 370 -0.52 0.42 22.09
N GLU A 371 -0.97 -0.08 23.25
CA GLU A 371 -2.41 -0.31 23.47
C GLU A 371 -3.17 1.01 23.33
N GLN A 372 -4.21 1.03 22.48
CA GLN A 372 -4.96 2.25 22.16
C GLN A 372 -5.49 2.99 23.40
N LYS A 373 -5.94 2.26 24.42
CA LYS A 373 -6.44 2.88 25.67
C LYS A 373 -5.32 3.57 26.47
N VAL A 374 -4.10 3.03 26.41
CA VAL A 374 -2.92 3.60 27.08
C VAL A 374 -2.46 4.84 26.34
N ARG A 375 -2.36 4.78 25.00
CA ARG A 375 -2.01 5.93 24.16
C ARG A 375 -3.00 7.08 24.31
N ARG A 376 -4.31 6.81 24.40
CA ARG A 376 -5.33 7.84 24.69
C ARG A 376 -5.08 8.58 26.00
N VAL A 377 -4.67 7.88 27.07
CA VAL A 377 -4.34 8.51 28.36
C VAL A 377 -3.14 9.46 28.21
N LEU A 378 -2.14 9.08 27.42
CA LEU A 378 -0.98 9.92 27.12
C LEU A 378 -1.37 11.12 26.26
N GLU A 379 -2.16 10.91 25.20
CA GLU A 379 -2.67 11.94 24.29
C GLU A 379 -3.50 13.00 25.02
N ASP A 380 -4.40 12.58 25.91
CA ASP A 380 -5.25 13.48 26.71
C ASP A 380 -4.42 14.45 27.57
N ASN A 381 -3.19 14.05 27.91
CA ASN A 381 -2.23 14.77 28.74
C ASN A 381 -0.99 15.25 27.97
N VAL A 382 -1.00 15.20 26.63
CA VAL A 382 0.18 15.44 25.80
C VAL A 382 0.79 16.83 26.00
N ARG A 383 -0.05 17.86 26.21
CA ARG A 383 0.42 19.24 26.38
C ARG A 383 1.25 19.42 27.65
N GLU A 384 0.79 18.80 28.73
CA GLU A 384 1.45 18.81 30.02
C GLU A 384 2.75 18.00 29.96
N LEU A 385 2.69 16.81 29.34
CA LEU A 385 3.85 15.94 29.17
C LEU A 385 4.92 16.58 28.28
N GLN A 386 4.55 17.26 27.20
CA GLN A 386 5.48 18.03 26.37
C GLN A 386 6.12 19.17 27.15
N SER A 387 5.36 19.86 28.02
CA SER A 387 5.92 20.92 28.86
C SER A 387 6.92 20.37 29.88
N ILE A 388 6.67 19.18 30.43
CA ILE A 388 7.60 18.50 31.34
C ILE A 388 8.84 18.07 30.57
N PHE A 389 8.67 17.36 29.46
CA PHE A 389 9.76 16.88 28.62
C PHE A 389 10.72 18.03 28.25
N ARG A 390 10.18 19.13 27.70
CA ARG A 390 10.97 20.31 27.33
C ARG A 390 11.66 20.99 28.50
N LEU A 391 11.02 21.00 29.68
CA LEU A 391 11.65 21.59 30.85
C LEU A 391 12.88 20.79 31.23
N TYR A 392 12.75 19.46 31.31
CA TYR A 392 13.83 18.58 31.75
C TYR A 392 14.91 18.37 30.69
N SER A 393 14.58 18.39 29.39
CA SER A 393 15.58 18.37 28.30
C SER A 393 16.42 19.64 28.19
N MET A 394 16.05 20.70 28.92
CA MET A 394 16.83 21.93 29.01
C MET A 394 17.61 22.04 30.32
N MET A 395 17.48 21.05 31.22
CA MET A 395 18.09 21.12 32.55
C MET A 395 19.54 20.61 32.58
N ASP A 396 20.13 20.27 31.44
CA ASP A 396 21.54 19.95 31.35
C ASP A 396 22.43 21.14 31.80
N LEU A 397 23.20 20.88 32.86
CA LEU A 397 24.07 21.82 33.55
C LEU A 397 25.53 21.71 33.06
N SER A 398 25.82 20.91 32.02
CA SER A 398 27.18 20.43 31.77
C SER A 398 27.87 20.78 30.44
N SER A 399 27.20 21.34 29.42
CA SER A 399 27.90 21.69 28.16
C SER A 399 27.31 22.85 27.35
N SER A 400 28.15 23.53 26.55
CA SER A 400 27.79 24.69 25.72
C SER A 400 27.05 24.34 24.41
N GLU A 401 26.73 23.06 24.18
CA GLU A 401 26.07 22.56 22.96
C GLU A 401 24.53 22.48 23.10
N ALA A 402 23.99 22.87 24.25
CA ALA A 402 22.58 22.74 24.68
C ALA A 402 21.52 23.49 23.83
N LEU A 403 21.91 24.28 22.83
CA LEU A 403 20.95 25.01 21.99
C LEU A 403 20.31 24.16 20.88
N HIS A 404 20.87 23.00 20.55
CA HIS A 404 20.37 22.11 19.49
C HIS A 404 19.65 20.85 20.01
N LYS A 405 19.68 20.58 21.33
CA LYS A 405 19.16 19.35 21.97
C LYS A 405 17.82 19.50 22.72
N VAL A 406 17.05 20.56 22.43
CA VAL A 406 15.75 20.80 23.12
C VAL A 406 14.71 19.68 22.88
N ASN A 407 14.89 18.90 21.82
CA ASN A 407 13.92 17.92 21.34
C ASN A 407 14.21 16.49 21.80
N THR A 408 15.25 16.28 22.59
CA THR A 408 15.73 14.97 23.03
C THR A 408 16.09 15.03 24.52
N MET A 409 16.02 13.90 25.23
CA MET A 409 16.25 13.83 26.68
C MET A 409 17.26 12.73 27.02
N ASN A 410 18.31 13.07 27.75
CA ASN A 410 19.31 12.09 28.17
C ASN A 410 18.92 11.35 29.47
N ILE A 411 19.67 10.29 29.82
CA ILE A 411 19.42 9.48 31.02
C ILE A 411 19.51 10.29 32.32
N GLN A 412 20.42 11.28 32.40
CA GLN A 412 20.59 12.09 33.60
C GLN A 412 19.35 12.99 33.83
N GLU A 413 18.81 13.56 32.77
CA GLU A 413 17.59 14.38 32.78
C GLU A 413 16.36 13.54 33.13
N PHE A 414 16.25 12.34 32.54
CA PHE A 414 15.17 11.40 32.83
C PHE A 414 15.22 10.93 34.30
N THR A 415 16.40 10.59 34.80
CA THR A 415 16.63 10.23 36.21
C THR A 415 16.31 11.40 37.14
N LEU A 416 16.71 12.62 36.77
CA LEU A 416 16.41 13.83 37.54
C LEU A 416 14.90 14.08 37.64
N LEU A 417 14.16 13.86 36.56
CA LEU A 417 12.70 13.92 36.55
C LEU A 417 12.11 12.95 37.57
N LEU A 418 12.53 11.67 37.55
CA LEU A 418 12.03 10.66 38.47
C LEU A 418 12.37 10.97 39.93
N ARG A 419 13.56 11.56 40.20
CA ARG A 419 13.97 12.02 41.53
C ARG A 419 13.05 13.13 42.03
N HIS A 420 12.78 14.14 41.21
CA HIS A 420 11.86 15.23 41.56
C HIS A 420 10.42 14.77 41.77
N CYS A 421 10.05 13.63 41.17
CA CYS A 421 8.74 13.02 41.34
C CYS A 421 8.66 12.08 42.56
N GLU A 422 9.75 11.90 43.32
CA GLU A 422 9.83 10.96 44.45
C GLU A 422 9.47 9.51 44.01
N MET A 423 9.90 9.09 42.81
CA MET A 423 9.50 7.79 42.21
C MET A 423 10.39 6.61 42.61
N PHE A 424 11.63 6.85 43.02
CA PHE A 424 12.59 5.80 43.40
C PHE A 424 12.23 5.16 44.74
N ASP A 425 12.32 3.83 44.79
CA ASP A 425 12.14 3.00 45.99
C ASP A 425 12.97 1.70 45.88
N GLU A 426 12.69 0.70 46.73
CA GLU A 426 13.38 -0.60 46.69
C GLU A 426 13.13 -1.39 45.39
N MET A 427 12.05 -1.07 44.65
CA MET A 427 11.64 -1.80 43.44
C MET A 427 12.04 -1.08 42.15
N LEU A 428 12.00 0.25 42.16
CA LEU A 428 12.49 1.09 41.07
C LEU A 428 13.74 1.83 41.53
N THR A 429 14.91 1.27 41.23
CA THR A 429 16.23 1.86 41.49
C THR A 429 16.72 2.67 40.29
N GLU A 430 17.83 3.40 40.47
CA GLU A 430 18.51 4.09 39.36
C GLU A 430 19.02 3.08 38.33
N ASP A 431 19.61 1.96 38.76
CA ASP A 431 20.06 0.87 37.88
C ASP A 431 18.91 0.30 37.02
N VAL A 432 17.72 0.06 37.61
CA VAL A 432 16.54 -0.40 36.85
C VAL A 432 16.07 0.65 35.84
N THR A 433 16.27 1.94 36.15
CA THR A 433 15.92 3.03 35.23
C THR A 433 16.87 3.07 34.03
N GLU A 434 18.16 2.81 34.25
CA GLU A 434 19.15 2.65 33.19
C GLU A 434 18.80 1.45 32.29
N GLU A 435 18.46 0.29 32.87
CA GLU A 435 18.02 -0.89 32.09
C GLU A 435 16.77 -0.60 31.23
N ILE A 436 15.79 0.13 31.77
CA ILE A 436 14.60 0.55 31.01
C ILE A 436 14.99 1.48 29.86
N PHE A 437 15.89 2.41 30.11
CA PHE A 437 16.34 3.39 29.13
C PHE A 437 17.05 2.71 27.96
N GLU A 438 18.04 1.85 28.26
CA GLU A 438 18.76 1.04 27.27
C GLU A 438 17.79 0.14 26.50
N GLY A 439 16.87 -0.54 27.20
CA GLY A 439 15.90 -1.44 26.58
C GLY A 439 14.99 -0.77 25.56
N ILE A 440 14.59 0.50 25.78
CA ILE A 440 13.80 1.27 24.83
C ILE A 440 14.62 1.57 23.57
N GLN A 441 15.90 1.95 23.73
CA GLN A 441 16.78 2.29 22.61
C GLN A 441 17.18 1.05 21.77
N ASP A 442 17.45 -0.07 22.43
CA ASP A 442 17.79 -1.34 21.78
C ASP A 442 16.62 -1.94 21.01
N SER A 443 15.39 -1.70 21.46
CA SER A 443 14.19 -2.27 20.83
C SER A 443 14.01 -1.88 19.36
N ALA A 444 14.58 -0.74 18.93
CA ALA A 444 14.49 -0.21 17.57
C ALA A 444 15.78 -0.40 16.75
N THR A 445 16.80 -1.10 17.28
CA THR A 445 18.14 -1.18 16.68
C THR A 445 18.42 -2.57 16.10
N ASN A 446 18.98 -2.62 14.87
CA ASN A 446 19.24 -3.89 14.18
C ASN A 446 20.62 -4.45 14.52
N GLN A 447 20.69 -5.46 15.38
CA GLN A 447 21.94 -6.09 15.81
C GLN A 447 22.56 -7.05 14.77
N CYS A 448 21.87 -7.34 13.66
CA CYS A 448 22.17 -8.53 12.83
C CYS A 448 23.13 -8.33 11.64
N VAL A 449 23.65 -7.13 11.37
CA VAL A 449 24.49 -6.92 10.17
C VAL A 449 25.67 -6.05 10.52
N GLY A 450 26.87 -6.65 10.51
CA GLY A 450 28.25 -6.13 10.32
C GLY A 450 28.65 -4.65 10.50
N GLU A 451 27.78 -3.78 10.98
CA GLU A 451 28.00 -2.39 11.33
C GLU A 451 28.57 -2.38 12.76
N SER A 452 29.81 -2.88 12.88
CA SER A 452 30.65 -2.65 14.05
C SER A 452 31.23 -1.22 13.99
N GLU A 453 30.37 -0.22 13.87
CA GLU A 453 30.78 1.16 14.07
C GLU A 453 30.29 1.58 15.45
N GLY A 454 31.24 1.74 16.37
CA GLY A 454 30.99 2.07 17.78
C GLY A 454 29.90 3.13 17.92
N PHE A 455 28.86 2.78 18.66
CA PHE A 455 27.88 3.73 19.16
C PHE A 455 28.57 4.49 20.28
N ASP A 456 29.16 5.66 19.96
CA ASP A 456 29.47 6.64 21.00
C ASP A 456 28.14 7.29 21.40
N ASP A 457 27.75 7.10 22.66
CA ASP A 457 27.13 8.05 23.59
C ASP A 457 26.04 9.06 23.11
N ASP A 458 25.26 8.77 22.06
CA ASP A 458 24.01 9.51 21.77
C ASP A 458 22.82 8.89 22.55
N GLU A 459 22.97 8.81 23.87
CA GLU A 459 22.00 8.33 24.86
C GLU A 459 20.82 9.31 25.02
N GLU A 460 20.04 9.54 23.96
CA GLU A 460 18.91 10.47 24.03
C GLU A 460 17.58 9.85 23.57
N LEU A 461 16.53 10.16 24.34
CA LEU A 461 15.14 9.80 24.06
C LEU A 461 14.44 10.92 23.30
N ALA A 462 13.77 10.59 22.20
CA ALA A 462 12.76 11.45 21.62
C ALA A 462 11.52 11.56 22.54
N PHE A 463 10.61 12.49 22.26
CA PHE A 463 9.40 12.64 23.05
C PHE A 463 8.55 11.36 23.09
N SER A 464 8.40 10.66 21.97
CA SER A 464 7.70 9.36 21.91
C SER A 464 8.34 8.30 22.79
N GLU A 465 9.66 8.18 22.79
CA GLU A 465 10.41 7.24 23.63
C GLU A 465 10.36 7.63 25.12
N PHE A 466 10.32 8.93 25.42
CA PHE A 466 10.05 9.41 26.77
C PHE A 466 8.67 8.93 27.26
N LEU A 467 7.64 8.94 26.41
CA LEU A 467 6.34 8.39 26.77
C LEU A 467 6.40 6.87 27.01
N ASP A 468 7.17 6.15 26.21
CA ASP A 468 7.39 4.70 26.41
C ASP A 468 8.14 4.44 27.73
N GLY A 469 9.11 5.29 28.07
CA GLY A 469 9.76 5.30 29.38
C GLY A 469 8.76 5.48 30.51
N LEU A 470 7.84 6.45 30.41
CA LEU A 470 6.78 6.65 31.40
C LEU A 470 5.86 5.42 31.53
N VAL A 471 5.54 4.74 30.42
CA VAL A 471 4.78 3.49 30.45
C VAL A 471 5.55 2.40 31.17
N ALA A 472 6.85 2.24 30.89
CA ALA A 472 7.70 1.27 31.58
C ALA A 472 7.73 1.52 33.09
N ILE A 473 7.96 2.76 33.50
CA ILE A 473 7.94 3.16 34.92
C ILE A 473 6.57 2.86 35.56
N ALA A 474 5.46 3.11 34.86
CA ALA A 474 4.13 2.80 35.36
C ALA A 474 3.88 1.29 35.53
N ILE A 475 4.42 0.44 34.63
CA ILE A 475 4.35 -1.02 34.75
C ILE A 475 5.06 -1.47 36.02
N TYR A 476 6.25 -0.94 36.30
CA TYR A 476 7.02 -1.27 37.51
C TYR A 476 6.32 -0.81 38.79
N LYS A 477 5.82 0.44 38.82
CA LYS A 477 5.26 1.04 40.04
C LYS A 477 3.84 0.58 40.36
N PHE A 478 3.09 0.10 39.38
CA PHE A 478 1.72 -0.36 39.56
C PHE A 478 1.57 -1.77 38.97
N PRO A 479 2.12 -2.83 39.59
CA PRO A 479 2.12 -4.16 39.00
C PRO A 479 0.77 -4.90 39.06
N ASP A 480 -0.27 -4.33 39.69
CA ASP A 480 -1.56 -5.00 39.93
C ASP A 480 -2.24 -5.50 38.64
N PRO A 481 -2.31 -6.83 38.41
CA PRO A 481 -2.87 -7.39 37.17
C PRO A 481 -4.41 -7.31 37.11
N PHE A 482 -5.10 -7.03 38.23
CA PHE A 482 -6.57 -6.97 38.28
C PHE A 482 -7.13 -5.61 37.86
N VAL A 483 -6.28 -4.58 37.80
CA VAL A 483 -6.67 -3.25 37.31
C VAL A 483 -6.20 -3.10 35.86
N PRO A 484 -7.11 -2.80 34.91
CA PRO A 484 -6.73 -2.54 33.53
C PRO A 484 -5.63 -1.48 33.45
N PHE A 485 -4.58 -1.75 32.66
CA PHE A 485 -3.35 -0.95 32.71
C PHE A 485 -3.56 0.53 32.38
N HIS A 486 -4.46 0.88 31.45
CA HIS A 486 -4.81 2.28 31.17
C HIS A 486 -5.32 3.06 32.40
N HIS A 487 -6.02 2.42 33.34
CA HIS A 487 -6.42 3.07 34.60
C HIS A 487 -5.23 3.29 35.52
N ARG A 488 -4.32 2.31 35.60
CA ARG A 488 -3.05 2.43 36.35
C ARG A 488 -2.19 3.55 35.76
N MET A 489 -2.11 3.64 34.44
CA MET A 489 -1.41 4.71 33.73
C MET A 489 -2.00 6.08 34.04
N ALA A 490 -3.33 6.22 34.03
CA ALA A 490 -3.98 7.50 34.38
C ALA A 490 -3.72 7.92 35.84
N ALA A 491 -3.70 6.96 36.76
CA ALA A 491 -3.35 7.19 38.16
C ALA A 491 -1.87 7.63 38.29
N PHE A 492 -0.96 6.94 37.60
CA PHE A 492 0.46 7.30 37.55
C PHE A 492 0.68 8.73 37.04
N ILE A 493 0.06 9.12 35.92
CA ILE A 493 0.18 10.48 35.37
C ILE A 493 -0.34 11.52 36.37
N THR A 494 -1.43 11.23 37.08
CA THR A 494 -1.96 12.13 38.12
C THR A 494 -0.98 12.28 39.29
N GLN A 495 -0.34 11.19 39.72
CA GLN A 495 0.68 11.22 40.77
C GLN A 495 1.92 11.99 40.32
N LEU A 496 2.40 11.76 39.10
CA LEU A 496 3.53 12.46 38.47
C LEU A 496 3.30 13.98 38.49
N PHE A 497 2.12 14.43 38.03
CA PHE A 497 1.77 15.85 38.03
C PHE A 497 1.67 16.45 39.43
N GLY A 498 1.12 15.69 40.39
CA GLY A 498 1.05 16.10 41.79
C GLY A 498 2.42 16.30 42.42
N ALA A 499 3.34 15.35 42.20
CA ALA A 499 4.70 15.40 42.72
C ALA A 499 5.50 16.56 42.12
N LEU A 500 5.46 16.73 40.79
CA LEU A 500 6.11 17.85 40.11
C LEU A 500 5.58 19.20 40.57
N LYS A 501 4.26 19.35 40.72
CA LYS A 501 3.66 20.58 41.24
C LYS A 501 4.16 20.87 42.66
N LYS A 502 4.20 19.88 43.54
CA LYS A 502 4.71 20.02 44.93
C LYS A 502 6.18 20.44 44.92
N TYR A 503 7.03 19.82 44.10
CA TYR A 503 8.44 20.13 44.00
C TYR A 503 8.69 21.55 43.47
N TRP A 504 8.17 21.87 42.29
CA TRP A 504 8.43 23.12 41.59
C TRP A 504 7.71 24.33 42.21
N SER A 505 6.60 24.13 42.93
CA SER A 505 5.94 25.22 43.67
C SER A 505 6.84 25.88 44.73
N ARG A 506 7.83 25.13 45.24
CA ARG A 506 8.82 25.60 46.22
C ARG A 506 10.05 26.25 45.57
N LYS A 507 10.22 26.06 44.25
CA LYS A 507 11.42 26.40 43.48
C LYS A 507 11.04 27.04 42.13
N ARG A 508 10.42 28.22 42.16
CA ARG A 508 10.09 28.99 40.94
C ARG A 508 11.34 29.68 40.40
N ILE A 509 12.09 28.95 39.57
CA ILE A 509 13.42 29.36 39.11
C ILE A 509 13.36 29.98 37.70
N SER A 510 12.32 29.67 36.89
CA SER A 510 12.21 30.16 35.51
C SER A 510 10.75 30.37 35.05
N PRO A 511 10.50 31.18 34.01
CA PRO A 511 9.16 31.37 33.44
C PRO A 511 8.58 30.10 32.79
N GLU A 512 9.43 29.19 32.32
CA GLU A 512 9.04 27.87 31.81
C GLU A 512 8.42 27.01 32.93
N VAL A 513 9.01 27.07 34.14
CA VAL A 513 8.46 26.40 35.34
C VAL A 513 7.08 26.96 35.70
N ASP A 514 6.90 28.29 35.65
CA ASP A 514 5.59 28.90 35.92
C ASP A 514 4.53 28.48 34.88
N THR A 515 4.93 28.39 33.61
CA THR A 515 4.07 27.93 32.52
C THR A 515 3.64 26.47 32.73
N MET A 516 4.59 25.58 33.03
CA MET A 516 4.31 24.18 33.36
C MET A 516 3.39 24.07 34.58
N LEU A 517 3.68 24.78 35.68
CA LEU A 517 2.86 24.75 36.90
C LEU A 517 1.40 25.16 36.65
N ASN A 518 1.18 26.18 35.81
CA ASN A 518 -0.16 26.61 35.42
C ASN A 518 -0.91 25.53 34.63
N LEU A 519 -0.24 24.85 33.69
CA LEU A 519 -0.81 23.73 32.94
C LEU A 519 -1.20 22.57 33.87
N LEU A 520 -0.27 22.14 34.74
CA LEU A 520 -0.51 21.07 35.72
C LEU A 520 -1.65 21.41 36.67
N GLN A 521 -1.70 22.65 37.17
CA GLN A 521 -2.78 23.11 38.06
C GLN A 521 -4.14 23.11 37.36
N LYS A 522 -4.21 23.47 36.08
CA LYS A 522 -5.43 23.43 35.29
C LYS A 522 -5.93 22.00 35.09
N ARG A 523 -5.05 21.06 34.77
CA ARG A 523 -5.42 19.64 34.61
C ARG A 523 -5.86 18.98 35.90
N LEU A 524 -5.11 19.16 36.98
CA LEU A 524 -5.45 18.58 38.28
C LEU A 524 -6.76 19.14 38.87
N ARG A 525 -7.21 20.34 38.44
CA ARG A 525 -8.54 20.86 38.80
C ARG A 525 -9.66 20.27 37.94
N GLY A 526 -9.36 19.94 36.68
CA GLY A 526 -10.32 19.29 35.77
C GLY A 526 -10.54 17.81 36.08
N SER A 527 -9.59 17.13 36.72
CA SER A 527 -9.67 15.70 37.08
C SER A 527 -10.47 15.41 38.36
N VAL A 528 -10.91 16.43 39.12
CA VAL A 528 -11.65 16.30 40.39
C VAL A 528 -13.08 15.74 40.19
N GLY A 529 -13.47 15.37 38.97
CA GLY A 529 -14.76 14.75 38.64
C GLY A 529 -14.78 13.21 38.59
N LEU A 530 -13.66 12.51 38.77
CA LEU A 530 -13.59 11.04 38.78
C LEU A 530 -13.31 10.51 40.19
N PRO A 531 -13.98 9.43 40.64
CA PRO A 531 -13.87 8.96 42.01
C PRO A 531 -12.45 8.45 42.31
N SER A 532 -11.85 9.03 43.34
CA SER A 532 -10.61 8.59 43.96
C SER A 532 -10.71 7.11 44.35
N MET A 533 -10.03 6.23 43.62
CA MET A 533 -9.72 4.89 44.10
C MET A 533 -8.57 5.03 45.08
N ALA A 534 -8.89 4.93 46.36
CA ALA A 534 -7.91 4.91 47.43
C ALA A 534 -6.95 3.71 47.21
N VAL A 535 -5.66 4.00 47.19
CA VAL A 535 -4.59 3.01 47.23
C VAL A 535 -4.60 2.36 48.63
N PRO A 536 -4.69 1.03 48.76
CA PRO A 536 -4.40 0.37 50.03
C PRO A 536 -2.90 0.47 50.31
N VAL A 537 -2.57 0.90 51.53
CA VAL A 537 -1.21 1.03 52.09
C VAL A 537 -0.46 -0.29 52.05
#